data_AF-A0A929AQC5-F1
#
_entry.id   AF-A0A929AQC5-F1
#
_cell.length_a   1.000
_cell.length_b   1.000
_cell.length_c   1.000
_cell.angle_alpha   90.00
_cell.angle_beta   90.00
_cell.angle_gamma   90.00
#
_symmetry.space_group_name_H-M   'P 1'
#
loop_
_entity.id
_entity.type
_entity.pdbx_description
1 polymer ?
#
loop_
_entity_poly.entity_id
_entity_poly.type
_entity_poly.pdbx_seq_one_letter_code
_entity_poly.pdbx_strand_id
1 'polypeptide(L)'
;MQLIKAATAIAIASLSMFATPVIAQINQEWWVDFGKTNNGETLRLNESSIKFEMMLVDDSLNNEDGFYDNLPKIRVVTFDYSVGGRERSAYTKSCNGGNLAANPSWRTYTSYIDYWPQYFLVEADSVASQRMLQRVCTLSLAQQ
;
A
#
# COMPACT_ATOMS: atom_id res chain seq x y z
N MET A 1 -27.86 -59.64 40.86
CA MET A 1 -26.88 -60.64 40.37
C MET A 1 -26.12 -59.98 39.23
N GLN A 2 -24.79 -59.89 39.36
CA GLN A 2 -23.89 -59.06 38.56
C GLN A 2 -23.84 -59.49 37.09
N LEU A 3 -23.77 -58.51 36.18
CA LEU A 3 -23.17 -58.70 34.86
C LEU A 3 -22.15 -57.58 34.65
N ILE A 4 -20.89 -57.97 34.83
CA ILE A 4 -19.70 -57.20 34.51
C ILE A 4 -19.70 -57.00 32.99
N LYS A 5 -19.80 -55.76 32.53
CA LYS A 5 -19.47 -55.41 31.15
C LYS A 5 -18.05 -54.86 31.15
N ALA A 6 -17.11 -55.69 30.71
CA ALA A 6 -15.76 -55.28 30.38
C ALA A 6 -15.83 -54.28 29.23
N ALA A 7 -15.42 -53.03 29.49
CA ALA A 7 -15.12 -52.07 28.44
C ALA A 7 -13.67 -52.29 28.03
N THR A 8 -13.48 -52.88 26.86
CA THR A 8 -12.20 -53.03 26.18
C THR A 8 -11.58 -51.65 25.95
N ALA A 9 -10.41 -51.41 26.55
CA ALA A 9 -9.61 -50.21 26.30
C ALA A 9 -9.07 -50.25 24.87
N ILE A 10 -9.54 -49.34 24.02
CA ILE A 10 -8.97 -49.10 22.70
C ILE A 10 -7.73 -48.23 22.91
N ALA A 11 -6.55 -48.83 22.85
CA ALA A 11 -5.29 -48.10 22.76
C ALA A 11 -5.18 -47.49 21.35
N ILE A 12 -5.56 -46.22 21.22
CA ILE A 12 -5.34 -45.46 19.99
C ILE A 12 -3.86 -45.07 19.98
N ALA A 13 -3.08 -45.72 19.12
CA ALA A 13 -1.71 -45.30 18.83
C ALA A 13 -1.76 -43.89 18.23
N SER A 14 -1.23 -42.90 18.95
CA SER A 14 -1.11 -41.52 18.49
C SER A 14 -0.12 -41.46 17.32
N LEU A 15 -0.65 -41.28 16.11
CA LEU A 15 0.15 -40.86 14.96
C LEU A 15 0.71 -39.47 15.26
N SER A 16 2.03 -39.38 15.43
CA SER A 16 2.75 -38.12 15.56
C SER A 16 2.68 -37.40 14.21
N MET A 17 1.66 -36.56 14.04
CA MET A 17 1.65 -35.57 12.97
C MET A 17 2.75 -34.56 13.29
N PHE A 18 3.90 -34.72 12.63
CA PHE A 18 4.87 -33.66 12.49
C PHE A 18 4.23 -32.55 11.65
N ALA A 19 3.40 -31.73 12.28
CA ALA A 19 2.95 -30.48 11.71
C ALA A 19 4.18 -29.56 11.67
N THR A 20 4.81 -29.47 10.51
CA THR A 20 5.69 -28.32 10.24
C THR A 20 4.83 -27.08 10.43
N PRO A 21 5.14 -26.17 11.37
CA PRO A 21 4.38 -24.94 11.47
C PRO A 21 4.57 -24.19 10.16
N VAL A 22 3.49 -24.05 9.39
CA VAL A 22 3.43 -23.06 8.33
C VAL A 22 3.51 -21.72 9.05
N ILE A 23 4.71 -21.15 9.13
CA ILE A 23 4.91 -19.79 9.58
C ILE A 23 4.25 -18.93 8.50
N ALA A 24 2.97 -18.59 8.71
CA ALA A 24 2.34 -17.52 7.99
C ALA A 24 3.21 -16.29 8.25
N GLN A 25 3.90 -15.80 7.22
CA GLN A 25 4.56 -14.50 7.28
C GLN A 25 3.44 -13.48 7.50
N ILE A 26 3.21 -13.11 8.76
CA ILE A 26 2.40 -11.96 9.10
C ILE A 26 3.23 -10.77 8.63
N ASN A 27 3.03 -10.37 7.38
CA ASN A 27 3.59 -9.15 6.83
C ASN A 27 2.91 -8.02 7.62
N GLN A 28 3.54 -7.58 8.71
CA GLN A 28 3.02 -6.51 9.55
C GLN A 28 3.11 -5.21 8.74
N GLU A 29 2.02 -4.85 8.07
CA GLU A 29 1.90 -3.54 7.44
C GLU A 29 1.99 -2.45 8.51
N TRP A 30 2.99 -1.58 8.36
CA TRP A 30 3.25 -0.52 9.34
C TRP A 30 2.55 0.76 8.90
N TRP A 31 1.36 0.97 9.45
CA TRP A 31 0.54 2.15 9.22
C TRP A 31 0.81 3.25 10.25
N VAL A 32 1.36 4.39 9.81
CA VAL A 32 1.69 5.56 10.65
C VAL A 32 0.65 6.68 10.46
N ASP A 33 0.18 7.28 11.56
CA ASP A 33 -0.81 8.37 11.58
C ASP A 33 -0.12 9.76 11.47
N PHE A 34 -0.66 10.62 10.61
CA PHE A 34 -0.14 11.99 10.36
C PHE A 34 -1.08 13.10 10.83
N GLY A 35 -2.21 12.75 11.45
CA GLY A 35 -3.25 13.66 11.88
C GLY A 35 -4.41 13.73 10.89
N LYS A 36 -5.11 14.86 10.87
CA LYS A 36 -6.34 15.04 10.10
C LYS A 36 -6.11 15.90 8.86
N THR A 37 -6.79 15.56 7.77
CA THR A 37 -6.92 16.43 6.58
C THR A 37 -7.79 17.64 6.90
N ASN A 38 -7.88 18.59 5.96
CA ASN A 38 -8.77 19.76 6.09
C ASN A 38 -10.25 19.38 6.24
N ASN A 39 -10.63 18.17 5.80
CA ASN A 39 -11.99 17.62 5.94
C ASN A 39 -12.20 16.86 7.27
N GLY A 40 -11.21 16.85 8.16
CA GLY A 40 -11.28 16.19 9.47
C GLY A 40 -11.03 14.68 9.47
N GLU A 41 -10.74 14.09 8.31
CA GLU A 41 -10.46 12.66 8.16
C GLU A 41 -9.02 12.34 8.57
N THR A 42 -8.80 11.27 9.32
CA THR A 42 -7.46 10.81 9.69
C THR A 42 -6.69 10.32 8.45
N LEU A 43 -5.46 10.78 8.31
CA LEU A 43 -4.53 10.42 7.25
C LEU A 43 -3.44 9.50 7.80
N ARG A 44 -3.24 8.35 7.14
CA ARG A 44 -2.24 7.35 7.52
C ARG A 44 -1.41 6.91 6.32
N LEU A 45 -0.16 6.51 6.55
CA LEU A 45 0.77 6.04 5.52
C LEU A 45 1.22 4.63 5.85
N ASN A 46 1.25 3.73 4.86
CA ASN A 46 1.92 2.45 4.98
C ASN A 46 3.39 2.63 4.59
N GLU A 47 4.29 2.75 5.57
CA GLU A 47 5.69 3.08 5.29
C GLU A 47 6.43 1.97 4.50
N SER A 48 6.00 0.71 4.62
CA SER A 48 6.62 -0.41 3.90
C SER A 48 6.26 -0.45 2.41
N SER A 49 5.21 0.26 2.00
CA SER A 49 4.76 0.32 0.59
C SER A 49 5.58 1.28 -0.28
N ILE A 50 6.37 2.17 0.35
CA ILE A 50 7.08 3.24 -0.35
C ILE A 50 8.17 2.64 -1.23
N LYS A 51 8.17 2.93 -2.54
CA LYS A 51 9.21 2.46 -3.47
C LYS A 51 9.32 3.36 -4.69
N PHE A 52 10.38 3.21 -5.48
CA PHE A 52 10.43 3.82 -6.81
C PHE A 52 9.82 2.92 -7.86
N GLU A 53 9.12 3.53 -8.80
CA GLU A 53 8.57 2.84 -9.95
C GLU A 53 8.78 3.66 -11.22
N MET A 54 9.12 2.96 -12.31
CA MET A 54 9.15 3.54 -13.65
C MET A 54 7.76 3.38 -14.26
N MET A 55 6.99 4.46 -14.33
CA MET A 55 5.63 4.43 -14.88
C MET A 55 5.43 5.42 -16.01
N LEU A 56 4.45 5.14 -16.85
CA LEU A 56 3.90 6.09 -17.80
C LEU A 56 3.04 7.08 -17.02
N VAL A 57 3.46 8.35 -17.02
CA VAL A 57 2.83 9.38 -16.20
C VAL A 57 2.59 10.63 -17.02
N ASP A 58 1.76 10.50 -18.05
CA ASP A 58 1.36 11.63 -18.86
C ASP A 58 -0.01 12.15 -18.41
N ASP A 59 -0.04 13.44 -18.08
CA ASP A 59 -1.24 14.16 -17.67
C ASP A 59 -2.06 14.66 -18.89
N SER A 60 -1.56 14.41 -20.11
CA SER A 60 -2.11 14.89 -21.38
C SER A 60 -2.65 13.80 -22.32
N LEU A 61 -2.52 12.51 -21.97
CA LEU A 61 -3.03 11.42 -22.79
C LEU A 61 -4.52 11.19 -22.52
N ASN A 62 -5.37 11.86 -23.31
CA ASN A 62 -6.74 11.41 -23.51
C ASN A 62 -6.71 10.09 -24.30
N ASN A 63 -7.12 9.01 -23.64
CA ASN A 63 -7.10 7.64 -24.16
C ASN A 63 -8.21 7.38 -25.19
N GLU A 64 -8.04 7.77 -26.44
CA GLU A 64 -8.89 7.21 -27.52
C GLU A 64 -8.21 6.04 -28.27
N ASP A 65 -6.87 6.01 -28.36
CA ASP A 65 -6.17 5.00 -29.18
C ASP A 65 -5.11 4.24 -28.38
N GLY A 66 -5.48 3.06 -27.86
CA GLY A 66 -4.66 2.23 -26.97
C GLY A 66 -3.40 1.59 -27.58
N PHE A 67 -2.39 2.38 -27.94
CA PHE A 67 -1.08 1.89 -28.41
C PHE A 67 0.08 2.74 -27.85
N TYR A 68 0.77 2.28 -26.80
CA TYR A 68 1.75 3.11 -26.08
C TYR A 68 3.00 2.38 -25.55
N ASP A 69 3.55 1.42 -26.29
CA ASP A 69 4.79 0.71 -25.88
C ASP A 69 6.05 1.60 -25.91
N ASN A 70 6.02 2.75 -26.59
CA ASN A 70 7.18 3.64 -26.80
C ASN A 70 7.10 4.98 -26.05
N LEU A 71 6.16 5.13 -25.10
CA LEU A 71 6.04 6.39 -24.37
C LEU A 71 7.11 6.54 -23.28
N PRO A 72 7.58 7.78 -23.03
CA PRO A 72 8.59 8.03 -22.00
C PRO A 72 8.04 7.69 -20.61
N LYS A 73 8.64 6.69 -19.97
CA LYS A 73 8.40 6.38 -18.55
C LYS A 73 9.25 7.30 -17.69
N ILE A 74 8.68 7.78 -16.59
CA ILE A 74 9.41 8.58 -15.61
C ILE A 74 9.51 7.82 -14.28
N ARG A 75 10.56 8.11 -13.52
CA ARG A 75 10.73 7.62 -12.15
C ARG A 75 9.83 8.41 -11.22
N VAL A 76 8.98 7.72 -10.46
CA VAL A 76 8.16 8.32 -9.40
C VAL A 76 8.32 7.55 -8.10
N VAL A 77 7.84 8.12 -7.00
CA VAL A 77 7.68 7.41 -5.73
C VAL A 77 6.24 6.93 -5.60
N THR A 78 6.04 5.62 -5.49
CA THR A 78 4.72 5.02 -5.20
C THR A 78 4.61 4.70 -3.72
N PHE A 79 3.39 4.76 -3.18
CA PHE A 79 3.09 4.51 -1.77
C PHE A 79 1.59 4.25 -1.56
N ASP A 80 1.25 3.53 -0.50
CA ASP A 80 -0.10 3.30 -0.04
C ASP A 80 -0.41 4.16 1.18
N TYR A 81 -1.60 4.76 1.20
CA TYR A 81 -2.07 5.62 2.25
C TYR A 81 -3.54 5.34 2.56
N SER A 82 -4.03 5.83 3.70
CA SER A 82 -5.43 5.69 4.11
C SER A 82 -5.98 7.04 4.53
N VAL A 83 -7.19 7.36 4.08
CA VAL A 83 -7.92 8.58 4.48
C VAL A 83 -9.32 8.21 4.95
N GLY A 84 -9.63 8.53 6.21
CA GLY A 84 -10.91 8.15 6.82
C GLY A 84 -11.13 6.63 6.85
N GLY A 85 -10.05 5.86 7.00
CA GLY A 85 -10.08 4.38 6.99
C GLY A 85 -10.14 3.75 5.59
N ARG A 86 -10.14 4.55 4.53
CA ARG A 86 -10.15 4.06 3.14
C ARG A 86 -8.73 4.02 2.60
N GLU A 87 -8.22 2.82 2.39
CA GLU A 87 -6.89 2.57 1.82
C GLU A 87 -6.86 2.86 0.32
N ARG A 88 -5.74 3.40 -0.14
CA ARG A 88 -5.54 3.88 -1.49
C ARG A 88 -4.06 3.77 -1.86
N SER A 89 -3.79 3.36 -3.08
CA SER A 89 -2.45 3.52 -3.66
C SER A 89 -2.31 4.92 -4.24
N ALA A 90 -1.07 5.39 -4.33
CA ALA A 90 -0.72 6.69 -4.85
C ALA A 90 0.70 6.72 -5.44
N TYR A 91 0.97 7.78 -6.20
CA TYR A 91 2.34 8.15 -6.54
C TYR A 91 2.55 9.66 -6.43
N THR A 92 3.80 10.08 -6.27
CA THR A 92 4.18 11.50 -6.29
C THR A 92 5.42 11.75 -7.14
N LYS A 93 5.42 12.89 -7.83
CA LYS A 93 6.59 13.48 -8.51
C LYS A 93 7.24 14.59 -7.65
N SER A 94 6.70 14.86 -6.46
CA SER A 94 7.09 15.99 -5.62
C SER A 94 8.37 15.74 -4.80
N CYS A 95 8.95 14.54 -4.88
CA CYS A 95 10.18 14.20 -4.17
C CYS A 95 11.41 14.47 -5.02
N ASN A 96 12.33 15.28 -4.51
CA ASN A 96 13.62 15.57 -5.14
C ASN A 96 14.76 15.31 -4.15
N GLY A 97 15.48 14.20 -4.33
CA GLY A 97 16.60 13.83 -3.44
C GLY A 97 16.18 13.76 -1.96
N GLY A 98 14.97 13.24 -1.69
CA GLY A 98 14.39 13.14 -0.35
C GLY A 98 13.74 14.41 0.19
N ASN A 99 13.91 15.54 -0.50
CA ASN A 99 13.25 16.79 -0.15
C ASN A 99 11.88 16.89 -0.83
N LEU A 100 10.93 17.52 -0.15
CA LEU A 100 9.60 17.79 -0.68
C LEU A 100 9.59 19.11 -1.46
N ALA A 101 8.94 19.13 -2.62
CA ALA A 101 8.76 20.33 -3.43
C ALA A 101 7.89 21.40 -2.71
N ALA A 102 8.01 22.66 -3.14
CA ALA A 102 7.32 23.81 -2.51
C ALA A 102 5.79 23.76 -2.63
N ASN A 103 5.26 23.24 -3.74
CA ASN A 103 3.83 23.00 -3.95
C ASN A 103 3.61 21.49 -4.13
N PRO A 104 3.62 20.73 -3.02
CA PRO A 104 3.63 19.28 -3.10
C PRO A 104 2.23 18.72 -3.34
N SER A 105 2.17 17.74 -4.22
CA SER A 105 0.95 17.00 -4.54
C SER A 105 1.25 15.53 -4.81
N TRP A 106 0.21 14.70 -4.81
CA TRP A 106 0.27 13.31 -5.24
C TRP A 106 -0.95 12.94 -6.08
N ARG A 107 -0.84 11.85 -6.81
CA ARG A 107 -1.92 11.29 -7.61
C ARG A 107 -2.41 10.00 -6.96
N THR A 108 -3.72 9.87 -6.84
CA THR A 108 -4.36 8.73 -6.20
C THR A 108 -5.05 7.88 -7.26
N TYR A 109 -4.84 6.56 -7.21
CA TYR A 109 -5.45 5.61 -8.14
C TYR A 109 -6.96 5.49 -7.83
N THR A 110 -7.80 5.38 -8.86
CA THR A 110 -9.26 5.21 -8.71
C THR A 110 -9.76 3.92 -9.30
N SER A 111 -9.56 3.72 -10.60
CA SER A 111 -10.08 2.60 -11.38
C SER A 111 -9.19 2.35 -12.60
N TYR A 112 -9.52 1.32 -13.37
CA TYR A 112 -8.97 1.11 -14.71
C TYR A 112 -10.06 1.39 -15.74
N ILE A 113 -9.75 2.14 -16.78
CA ILE A 113 -10.60 2.33 -17.97
C ILE A 113 -9.76 1.94 -19.17
N ASP A 114 -10.26 1.02 -19.99
CA ASP A 114 -9.59 0.53 -21.20
C ASP A 114 -8.12 0.11 -20.97
N TYR A 115 -7.89 -0.65 -19.88
CA TYR A 115 -6.58 -1.13 -19.43
C TYR A 115 -5.62 -0.06 -18.88
N TRP A 116 -6.08 1.18 -18.69
CA TRP A 116 -5.28 2.28 -18.13
C TRP A 116 -5.72 2.69 -16.73
N PRO A 117 -4.80 2.80 -15.76
CA PRO A 117 -5.11 3.30 -14.43
C PRO A 117 -5.50 4.77 -14.49
N GLN A 118 -6.60 5.11 -13.84
CA GLN A 118 -7.11 6.47 -13.69
C GLN A 118 -6.64 7.07 -12.38
N TYR A 119 -6.41 8.38 -12.40
CA TYR A 119 -5.86 9.12 -11.28
C TYR A 119 -6.60 10.44 -11.05
N PHE A 120 -6.73 10.85 -9.80
CA PHE A 120 -7.03 12.24 -9.44
C PHE A 120 -5.87 12.85 -8.67
N LEU A 121 -5.68 14.15 -8.86
CA LEU A 121 -4.69 14.95 -8.15
C LEU A 121 -5.18 15.26 -6.74
N VAL A 122 -4.27 15.15 -5.77
CA VAL A 122 -4.48 15.57 -4.39
C VAL A 122 -3.37 16.53 -4.00
N GLU A 123 -3.77 17.75 -3.67
CA GLU A 123 -2.87 18.77 -3.14
C GLU A 123 -2.53 18.46 -1.68
N ALA A 124 -1.28 18.68 -1.27
CA ALA A 124 -0.91 18.60 0.14
C ALA A 124 -1.24 19.92 0.87
N ASP A 125 -2.54 20.16 0.97
CA ASP A 125 -3.15 21.40 1.47
C ASP A 125 -3.31 21.45 3.00
N SER A 126 -3.08 20.33 3.69
CA SER A 126 -3.13 20.23 5.15
C SER A 126 -1.73 19.94 5.73
N VAL A 127 -1.50 20.34 6.98
CA VAL A 127 -0.26 20.02 7.70
C VAL A 127 -0.02 18.51 7.75
N ALA A 128 -1.08 17.71 7.90
CA ALA A 128 -0.99 16.24 7.89
C ALA A 128 -0.52 15.74 6.52
N SER A 129 -1.11 16.25 5.43
CA SER A 129 -0.75 15.89 4.05
C SER A 129 0.72 16.24 3.75
N GLN A 130 1.17 17.43 4.15
CA GLN A 130 2.56 17.87 3.95
C GLN A 130 3.56 17.01 4.73
N ARG A 131 3.25 16.70 6.00
CA ARG A 131 4.10 15.83 6.83
C ARG A 131 4.18 14.41 6.27
N MET A 132 3.04 13.88 5.80
CA MET A 132 2.99 12.56 5.17
C MET A 132 3.88 12.53 3.92
N LEU A 133 3.74 13.50 3.00
CA LEU A 133 4.58 13.53 1.81
C LEU A 133 6.06 13.78 2.12
N GLN A 134 6.37 14.60 3.12
CA GLN A 134 7.76 14.77 3.57
C GLN A 134 8.34 13.43 4.06
N ARG A 135 7.55 12.63 4.78
CA ARG A 135 7.96 11.28 5.20
C ARG A 135 8.16 10.36 4.00
N VAL A 136 7.24 10.36 3.03
CA VAL A 136 7.36 9.61 1.78
C VAL A 136 8.67 9.95 1.08
N CYS A 137 8.98 11.23 0.88
CA CYS A 137 10.21 11.64 0.22
C CYS A 137 11.45 11.20 1.03
N THR A 138 11.44 11.41 2.35
CA THR A 138 12.56 11.03 3.23
C THR A 138 12.83 9.52 3.16
N LEU A 139 11.79 8.69 3.24
CA LEU A 139 11.93 7.24 3.21
C LEU A 139 12.26 6.69 1.83
N SER A 140 11.83 7.38 0.77
CA SER A 140 12.18 6.99 -0.59
C SER A 140 13.71 6.98 -0.81
N LEU A 141 14.48 7.83 -0.13
CA LEU A 141 15.94 7.83 -0.23
C LEU A 141 16.57 6.48 0.12
N ALA A 142 16.02 5.76 1.09
CA ALA A 142 16.54 4.46 1.49
C ALA A 142 16.31 3.37 0.42
N GLN A 143 15.48 3.65 -0.59
CA GLN A 143 15.14 2.74 -1.67
C GLN A 143 15.70 3.20 -3.04
N GLN A 144 16.58 4.22 -3.07
CA GLN A 144 17.18 4.72 -4.31
C GLN A 144 18.23 3.80 -4.89
#